data_AF-A0A222NZJ2-F1
#
_entry.id   AF-A0A222NZJ2-F1
#
_cell.length_a   1.000
_cell.length_b   1.000
_cell.length_c   1.000
_cell.angle_alpha   90.00
_cell.angle_beta   90.00
_cell.angle_gamma   90.00
#
_symmetry.space_group_name_H-M   'P 1'
#
loop_
_entity.id
_entity.type
_entity.pdbx_description
1 polymer ?
#
loop_
_entity_poly.entity_id
_entity_poly.type
_entity_poly.pdbx_seq_one_letter_code
_entity_poly.pdbx_strand_id
1 'polypeptide(L)'
;MLTAIAWLVLRVVFAGFFIYAFYNFVRNWPAAKQTAILIYPKYPNFQAVSMLTLMLIISISILLGIFGRIGGALALLFSLLGAYAHHTCAHKIESIQLPATAPDEDQQLLEEAKAIGIIGHITSAQKNYVIAAVSFFFMLLGTGPLSVTYL
;
A
#
# COMPACT_ATOMS: atom_id res chain seq x y z
N MET A 1 -25.91 15.43 -11.39
CA MET A 1 -24.96 16.17 -10.52
C MET A 1 -24.51 15.34 -9.32
N LEU A 2 -25.42 14.81 -8.49
CA LEU A 2 -25.09 13.99 -7.32
C LEU A 2 -24.17 12.79 -7.64
N THR A 3 -24.46 12.06 -8.72
CA THR A 3 -23.62 10.93 -9.18
C THR A 3 -22.19 11.37 -9.50
N ALA A 4 -22.01 12.53 -10.14
CA ALA A 4 -20.67 13.03 -10.47
C ALA A 4 -19.88 13.42 -9.21
N ILE A 5 -20.55 14.02 -8.22
CA ILE A 5 -19.95 14.32 -6.91
C ILE A 5 -19.55 13.04 -6.20
N ALA A 6 -20.40 12.00 -6.20
CA ALA A 6 -20.08 10.71 -5.59
C ALA A 6 -18.82 10.07 -6.20
N TRP A 7 -18.70 10.08 -7.54
CA TRP A 7 -17.50 9.61 -8.22
C TRP A 7 -16.26 10.45 -7.94
N LEU A 8 -16.41 11.77 -7.79
CA LEU A 8 -15.30 12.65 -7.42
C LEU A 8 -14.81 12.34 -6.00
N VAL A 9 -15.73 12.20 -5.03
CA VAL A 9 -15.41 11.83 -3.65
C VAL A 9 -14.69 10.48 -3.62
N LEU A 10 -15.22 9.49 -4.34
CA LEU A 10 -14.60 8.17 -4.43
C LEU A 10 -13.17 8.25 -4.97
N ARG A 11 -12.94 9.01 -6.05
CA ARG A 11 -11.61 9.24 -6.63
C ARG A 11 -10.64 9.93 -5.67
N VAL A 12 -11.09 10.99 -4.98
CA VAL A 12 -10.28 11.74 -4.01
C VAL A 12 -9.87 10.86 -2.84
N VAL A 13 -10.82 10.15 -2.23
CA VAL A 13 -10.55 9.25 -1.10
C VAL A 13 -9.62 8.13 -1.53
N PHE A 14 -9.87 7.51 -2.69
CA PHE A 14 -9.07 6.41 -3.19
C PHE A 14 -7.63 6.84 -3.51
N ALA A 15 -7.45 7.93 -4.26
CA ALA A 15 -6.13 8.49 -4.54
C ALA A 15 -5.40 8.89 -3.24
N GLY A 16 -6.15 9.37 -2.24
CA GLY A 16 -5.65 9.70 -0.91
C GLY A 16 -4.90 8.55 -0.23
N PHE A 17 -5.32 7.29 -0.41
CA PHE A 17 -4.58 6.14 0.15
C PHE A 17 -3.14 6.04 -0.37
N PHE A 18 -2.94 6.33 -1.66
CA PHE A 18 -1.62 6.26 -2.30
C PHE A 18 -0.79 7.52 -2.05
N ILE A 19 -1.41 8.71 -2.10
CA ILE A 19 -0.73 10.00 -1.80
C ILE A 19 -0.23 10.02 -0.35
N TYR A 20 -1.06 9.59 0.59
CA TYR A 20 -0.69 9.55 2.01
C TYR A 20 0.45 8.55 2.26
N ALA A 21 0.38 7.36 1.65
CA ALA A 21 1.46 6.37 1.74
C ALA A 21 2.76 6.90 1.12
N PHE A 22 2.69 7.54 -0.04
CA PHE A 22 3.83 8.18 -0.70
C PHE A 22 4.50 9.20 0.23
N TYR A 23 3.72 10.10 0.82
CA TYR A 23 4.23 11.12 1.74
C TYR A 23 4.99 10.50 2.93
N ASN A 24 4.42 9.46 3.54
CA ASN A 24 5.06 8.77 4.66
C ASN A 24 6.35 8.05 4.26
N PHE A 25 6.38 7.41 3.09
CA PHE A 25 7.57 6.73 2.59
C PHE A 25 8.70 7.70 2.20
N VAL A 26 8.37 8.88 1.67
CA VAL A 26 9.38 9.93 1.41
C VAL A 26 9.99 10.43 2.72
N ARG A 27 9.19 10.62 3.77
CA ARG A 27 9.68 11.03 5.10
C ARG A 27 10.42 9.93 5.85
N ASN A 28 10.10 8.67 5.57
CA ASN A 28 10.73 7.49 6.17
C ASN A 28 11.32 6.58 5.09
N TRP A 29 12.38 7.07 4.45
CA TRP A 29 13.10 6.34 3.41
C TRP A 29 13.63 4.96 3.84
N PRO A 30 14.13 4.76 5.08
CA PRO A 30 14.48 3.42 5.56
C PRO A 30 13.32 2.43 5.49
N ALA A 31 12.11 2.83 5.93
CA ALA A 31 10.92 1.98 5.84
C ALA A 31 10.52 1.68 4.38
N ALA A 32 10.65 2.67 3.48
CA ALA A 32 10.39 2.48 2.05
C ALA A 32 11.33 1.41 1.45
N LYS A 33 12.63 1.50 1.73
CA LYS A 33 13.62 0.51 1.28
C LYS A 33 13.37 -0.87 1.87
N GLN A 34 13.08 -0.97 3.16
CA GLN A 34 12.79 -2.25 3.80
C GLN A 34 11.56 -2.92 3.17
N THR A 35 10.49 -2.16 2.92
CA THR A 35 9.31 -2.67 2.23
C THR A 35 9.66 -3.15 0.81
N ALA A 36 10.47 -2.38 0.08
CA ALA A 36 10.90 -2.74 -1.28
C ALA A 36 11.74 -4.03 -1.33
N ILE A 37 12.62 -4.25 -0.34
CA ILE A 37 13.45 -5.48 -0.22
C ILE A 37 12.58 -6.74 -0.15
N LEU A 38 11.39 -6.66 0.47
CA LEU A 38 10.51 -7.82 0.65
C LEU A 38 9.90 -8.32 -0.65
N ILE A 39 9.67 -7.41 -1.60
CA ILE A 39 9.11 -7.75 -2.91
C ILE A 39 10.23 -8.15 -3.87
N TYR A 40 11.33 -7.38 -3.91
CA TYR A 40 12.46 -7.67 -4.77
C TYR A 40 13.80 -7.25 -4.12
N PRO A 41 14.57 -8.19 -3.56
CA PRO A 41 15.74 -7.87 -2.72
C PRO A 41 16.96 -7.40 -3.51
N LYS A 42 17.02 -7.65 -4.83
CA LYS A 42 18.23 -7.41 -5.64
C LYS A 42 18.55 -5.93 -5.89
N TYR A 43 17.53 -5.07 -6.01
CA TYR A 43 17.69 -3.64 -6.30
C TYR A 43 16.75 -2.77 -5.43
N PRO A 44 17.01 -2.65 -4.12
CA PRO A 44 16.05 -2.08 -3.19
C PRO A 44 15.80 -0.58 -3.39
N ASN A 45 16.83 0.19 -3.77
CA ASN A 45 16.67 1.62 -4.06
C ASN A 45 15.83 1.85 -5.31
N PHE A 46 16.12 1.11 -6.39
CA PHE A 46 15.34 1.18 -7.62
C PHE A 46 13.88 0.81 -7.35
N GLN A 47 13.65 -0.29 -6.63
CA GLN A 47 12.30 -0.76 -6.31
C GLN A 47 11.54 0.24 -5.41
N ALA A 48 12.18 0.85 -4.41
CA ALA A 48 11.56 1.87 -3.58
C ALA A 48 11.17 3.11 -4.40
N VAL A 49 12.04 3.57 -5.30
CA VAL A 49 11.72 4.67 -6.23
C VAL A 49 10.56 4.27 -7.15
N SER A 50 10.62 3.11 -7.80
CA SER A 50 9.56 2.63 -8.70
C SER A 50 8.22 2.49 -7.98
N MET A 51 8.21 2.01 -6.74
CA MET A 51 7.00 1.94 -5.90
C MET A 51 6.40 3.34 -5.70
N LEU A 52 7.22 4.32 -5.33
CA LEU A 52 6.75 5.70 -5.13
C LEU A 52 6.28 6.35 -6.43
N THR A 53 7.00 6.14 -7.54
CA THR A 53 6.56 6.60 -8.86
C THR A 53 5.21 5.99 -9.24
N LEU A 54 5.03 4.70 -9.00
CA LEU A 54 3.79 3.99 -9.30
C LEU A 54 2.62 4.50 -8.44
N MET A 55 2.85 4.79 -7.14
CA MET A 55 1.85 5.43 -6.28
C MET A 55 1.38 6.78 -6.85
N LEU A 56 2.29 7.61 -7.35
CA LEU A 56 1.93 8.89 -7.98
C LEU A 56 1.14 8.70 -9.27
N ILE A 57 1.59 7.79 -10.14
CA ILE A 57 0.90 7.47 -11.41
C ILE A 57 -0.54 6.98 -11.12
N ILE A 58 -0.70 6.04 -10.19
CA ILE A 58 -2.02 5.54 -9.76
C ILE A 58 -2.89 6.69 -9.24
N SER A 59 -2.33 7.50 -8.33
CA SER A 59 -3.06 8.61 -7.71
C SER A 59 -3.58 9.59 -8.75
N ILE A 60 -2.74 10.03 -9.68
CA ILE A 60 -3.09 10.98 -10.73
C ILE A 60 -4.11 10.35 -11.70
N SER A 61 -3.86 9.11 -12.12
CA SER A 61 -4.74 8.38 -13.04
C SER A 61 -6.15 8.23 -12.49
N ILE A 62 -6.29 7.85 -11.23
CA ILE A 62 -7.61 7.72 -10.59
C ILE A 62 -8.22 9.08 -10.28
N LEU A 63 -7.47 10.01 -9.67
CA LEU A 63 -7.97 11.33 -9.26
C LEU A 63 -8.51 12.14 -10.43
N LEU A 64 -7.72 12.24 -11.50
CA LEU A 64 -8.08 13.03 -12.69
C LEU A 64 -8.87 12.20 -13.72
N GLY A 65 -9.01 10.90 -13.50
CA GLY A 65 -9.64 9.99 -14.45
C GLY A 65 -8.92 9.90 -15.80
N ILE A 66 -7.60 10.03 -15.79
CA ILE A 66 -6.75 9.89 -16.98
C ILE A 66 -6.31 8.43 -17.06
N PHE A 67 -6.74 7.69 -18.09
CA PHE A 67 -6.52 6.24 -18.22
C PHE A 67 -6.99 5.45 -17.00
N GLY A 68 -8.18 5.78 -16.48
CA GLY A 68 -8.65 5.30 -15.17
C GLY A 68 -8.72 3.78 -15.03
N ARG A 69 -8.95 3.04 -16.12
CA ARG A 69 -8.94 1.57 -16.10
C ARG A 69 -7.54 1.00 -15.95
N ILE A 70 -6.57 1.57 -16.66
CA ILE A 70 -5.15 1.24 -16.52
C ILE A 70 -4.68 1.59 -15.11
N GLY A 71 -5.04 2.77 -14.59
CA GLY A 71 -4.79 3.15 -13.20
C GLY A 71 -5.36 2.14 -12.21
N GLY A 72 -6.59 1.66 -12.45
CA GLY A 72 -7.22 0.59 -11.67
C GLY A 72 -6.45 -0.74 -11.74
N ALA A 73 -6.01 -1.16 -12.92
CA ALA A 73 -5.20 -2.37 -13.08
C ALA A 73 -3.86 -2.29 -12.33
N LEU A 74 -3.17 -1.14 -12.44
CA LEU A 74 -1.93 -0.88 -11.72
C LEU A 74 -2.16 -0.85 -10.21
N ALA A 75 -3.22 -0.17 -9.74
CA ALA A 75 -3.59 -0.12 -8.33
C ALA A 75 -3.94 -1.50 -7.76
N LEU A 76 -4.60 -2.34 -8.55
CA LEU A 76 -4.93 -3.71 -8.18
C LEU A 76 -3.65 -4.53 -7.93
N LEU A 77 -2.76 -4.58 -8.92
CA LEU A 77 -1.49 -5.30 -8.78
C LEU A 77 -0.66 -4.75 -7.61
N PHE A 78 -0.58 -3.43 -7.50
CA PHE A 78 0.15 -2.76 -6.42
C PHE A 78 -0.39 -3.16 -5.04
N SER A 79 -1.72 -3.15 -4.87
CA SER A 79 -2.36 -3.44 -3.59
C SER A 79 -2.22 -4.92 -3.22
N LEU A 80 -2.30 -5.84 -4.18
CA LEU A 80 -2.05 -7.26 -3.94
C LEU A 80 -0.60 -7.52 -3.50
N LEU A 81 0.38 -6.88 -4.17
CA LEU A 81 1.77 -6.93 -3.74
C LEU A 81 1.98 -6.30 -2.36
N GLY A 82 1.25 -5.22 -2.06
CA GLY A 82 1.22 -4.59 -0.73
C GLY A 82 0.71 -5.54 0.36
N ALA A 83 -0.40 -6.24 0.12
CA ALA A 83 -0.93 -7.24 1.04
C ALA A 83 0.09 -8.37 1.29
N TYR A 84 0.70 -8.89 0.22
CA TYR A 84 1.77 -9.89 0.33
C TYR A 84 2.96 -9.39 1.16
N ALA A 85 3.43 -8.17 0.90
CA ALA A 85 4.53 -7.57 1.66
C ALA A 85 4.19 -7.42 3.14
N HIS A 86 2.96 -6.98 3.48
CA HIS A 86 2.52 -6.87 4.86
C HIS A 86 2.42 -8.22 5.57
N HIS A 87 1.89 -9.27 4.93
CA HIS A 87 1.92 -10.62 5.51
C HIS A 87 3.35 -11.12 5.73
N THR A 88 4.25 -10.85 4.78
CA THR A 88 5.66 -11.20 4.90
C THR A 88 6.34 -10.47 6.07
N CYS A 89 6.03 -9.18 6.28
CA CYS A 89 6.50 -8.43 7.45
C CYS A 89 6.01 -9.05 8.75
N ALA A 90 4.71 -9.38 8.84
CA ALA A 90 4.13 -9.99 10.04
C ALA A 90 4.85 -11.29 10.40
N HIS A 91 5.04 -12.20 9.44
CA HIS A 91 5.79 -13.44 9.65
C HIS A 91 7.25 -13.22 10.03
N LYS A 92 7.91 -12.19 9.47
CA LYS A 92 9.28 -11.85 9.89
C LYS A 92 9.32 -11.36 11.33
N ILE A 93 8.35 -10.57 11.76
CA ILE A 93 8.25 -10.09 13.15
C ILE A 93 8.03 -11.27 14.11
N GLU A 94 7.18 -12.24 13.75
CA GLU A 94 6.96 -13.46 14.54
C GLU A 94 8.26 -14.23 14.80
N SER A 95 9.16 -14.26 13.81
CA SER A 95 10.44 -14.95 13.89
C SER A 95 11.54 -14.23 14.69
N ILE A 96 11.30 -12.98 15.11
CA ILE A 96 12.28 -12.23 15.91
C ILE A 96 12.36 -12.86 17.31
N GLN A 97 13.59 -13.16 17.74
CA GLN A 97 13.90 -13.73 19.04
C GLN A 97 15.08 -12.96 19.64
N LEU A 98 15.05 -12.78 20.96
CA LEU A 98 16.21 -12.34 21.72
C LEU A 98 17.11 -13.55 22.05
N PRO A 99 18.40 -13.33 22.35
CA PRO A 99 19.24 -14.37 22.93
C PRO A 99 18.63 -14.92 24.22
N ALA A 100 18.81 -16.22 24.48
CA ALA A 100 18.30 -16.86 25.70
C ALA A 100 18.86 -16.25 27.01
N THR A 101 19.92 -15.45 26.91
CA THR A 101 20.54 -14.74 28.04
C THR A 101 19.92 -13.36 28.29
N ALA A 102 18.93 -12.93 27.50
CA ALA A 102 18.29 -11.63 27.67
C ALA A 102 17.41 -11.62 28.94
N PRO A 103 17.36 -10.49 29.68
CA PRO A 103 16.46 -10.30 30.82
C PRO A 103 14.99 -10.59 30.47
N ASP A 104 14.22 -11.07 31.46
CA ASP A 104 12.78 -11.35 31.28
C ASP A 104 11.99 -10.10 30.87
N GLU A 105 12.40 -8.92 31.34
CA GLU A 105 11.80 -7.63 30.96
C GLU A 105 11.97 -7.34 29.46
N ASP A 106 13.15 -7.62 28.90
CA ASP A 106 13.42 -7.44 27.47
C ASP A 106 12.60 -8.44 26.63
N GLN A 107 12.39 -9.66 27.14
CA GLN A 107 11.52 -10.64 26.47
C GLN A 107 10.06 -10.18 26.44
N GLN A 108 9.54 -9.64 27.55
CA GLN A 108 8.19 -9.11 27.61
C GLN A 108 8.02 -7.92 26.67
N LEU A 109 8.96 -6.97 26.67
CA LEU A 109 8.96 -5.84 25.74
C LEU A 109 8.99 -6.28 24.28
N LEU A 110 9.78 -7.32 23.94
CA LEU A 110 9.81 -7.87 22.59
C LEU A 110 8.45 -8.47 22.20
N GLU A 111 7.81 -9.25 23.07
CA GLU A 111 6.51 -9.87 22.75
C GLU A 111 5.40 -8.82 22.57
N GLU A 112 5.39 -7.76 23.37
CA GLU A 112 4.49 -6.62 23.18
C GLU A 112 4.75 -5.90 21.84
N ALA A 113 6.02 -5.62 21.54
CA ALA A 113 6.41 -5.00 20.27
C ALA A 113 6.03 -5.86 19.06
N LYS A 114 6.19 -7.19 19.16
CA LYS A 114 5.76 -8.16 18.13
C LYS A 114 4.26 -8.10 17.93
N ALA A 115 3.47 -8.16 19.01
CA ALA A 115 2.02 -8.10 18.93
C ALA A 115 1.53 -6.84 18.22
N ILE A 116 2.05 -5.66 18.60
CA ILE A 116 1.70 -4.38 17.97
C ILE A 116 2.11 -4.36 16.50
N GLY A 117 3.34 -4.80 16.20
CA GLY A 117 3.86 -4.86 14.84
C GLY A 117 3.04 -5.77 13.93
N ILE A 118 2.73 -6.99 14.39
CA ILE A 118 1.92 -7.97 13.65
C ILE A 118 0.52 -7.41 13.38
N ILE A 119 -0.17 -6.87 14.40
CA ILE A 119 -1.50 -6.26 14.22
C ILE A 119 -1.45 -5.13 13.19
N GLY A 120 -0.44 -4.26 13.26
CA GLY A 120 -0.25 -3.17 12.31
C GLY A 120 -0.08 -3.67 10.86
N HIS A 121 0.68 -4.74 10.66
CA HIS A 121 0.87 -5.31 9.32
C HIS A 121 -0.38 -6.05 8.82
N ILE A 122 -1.04 -6.88 9.65
CA ILE A 122 -2.24 -7.62 9.26
C ILE A 122 -3.39 -6.67 8.89
N THR A 123 -3.64 -5.63 9.70
CA THR A 123 -4.67 -4.62 9.39
C THR A 123 -4.36 -3.85 8.10
N SER A 124 -3.08 -3.53 7.85
CA SER A 124 -2.68 -2.90 6.59
C SER A 124 -2.81 -3.85 5.39
N ALA A 125 -2.63 -5.17 5.56
CA ALA A 125 -2.91 -6.16 4.52
C ALA A 125 -4.41 -6.22 4.19
N GLN A 126 -5.28 -6.25 5.20
CA GLN A 126 -6.74 -6.20 5.03
C GLN A 126 -7.19 -4.95 4.26
N LYS A 127 -6.65 -3.78 4.62
CA LYS A 127 -6.87 -2.53 3.88
C LYS A 127 -6.47 -2.68 2.41
N ASN A 128 -5.33 -3.29 2.11
CA ASN A 128 -4.89 -3.51 0.74
C ASN A 128 -5.83 -4.45 -0.05
N TYR A 129 -6.46 -5.43 0.58
CA TYR A 129 -7.50 -6.23 -0.09
C TYR A 129 -8.74 -5.41 -0.45
N VAL A 130 -9.17 -4.50 0.43
CA VAL A 130 -10.28 -3.58 0.12
C VAL A 130 -9.91 -2.63 -1.02
N ILE A 131 -8.70 -2.05 -0.98
CA ILE A 131 -8.20 -1.20 -2.07
C ILE A 131 -8.12 -2.01 -3.38
N ALA A 132 -7.66 -3.26 -3.35
CA ALA A 132 -7.63 -4.15 -4.51
C ALA A 132 -9.03 -4.38 -5.10
N ALA A 133 -10.05 -4.64 -4.27
CA ALA A 133 -11.43 -4.80 -4.74
C ALA A 133 -11.96 -3.54 -5.44
N VAL A 134 -11.73 -2.36 -4.85
CA VAL A 134 -12.11 -1.07 -5.47
C VAL A 134 -11.28 -0.78 -6.73
N SER A 135 -10.01 -1.19 -6.75
CA SER A 135 -9.14 -1.08 -7.93
C SER A 135 -9.66 -1.92 -9.10
N PHE A 136 -10.10 -3.15 -8.80
CA PHE A 136 -10.72 -4.04 -9.78
C PHE A 136 -12.03 -3.45 -10.33
N PHE A 137 -12.84 -2.81 -9.48
CA PHE A 137 -14.00 -2.05 -9.92
C PHE A 137 -13.63 -0.93 -10.91
N PHE A 138 -12.60 -0.12 -10.60
CA PHE A 138 -12.12 0.92 -11.51
C PHE A 138 -11.53 0.35 -12.80
N MET A 139 -10.85 -0.81 -12.73
CA MET A 139 -10.31 -1.48 -13.91
C MET A 139 -11.43 -1.89 -14.89
N LEU A 140 -12.56 -2.39 -14.38
CA LEU A 140 -13.68 -2.83 -15.22
C LEU A 140 -14.53 -1.66 -15.73
N LEU A 141 -14.90 -0.74 -14.83
CA LEU A 141 -15.90 0.29 -15.13
C LEU A 141 -15.31 1.66 -15.42
N GLY A 142 -14.01 1.83 -15.24
CA GLY A 142 -13.36 3.14 -15.26
C GLY A 142 -13.65 3.94 -13.99
N THR A 143 -13.30 5.23 -14.02
CA THR A 143 -13.33 6.13 -12.85
C THR A 143 -14.51 7.09 -12.84
N GLY A 144 -15.57 6.76 -13.61
CA GLY A 144 -16.83 7.49 -13.64
C GLY A 144 -16.88 8.65 -14.65
N PRO A 145 -17.94 9.49 -14.58
CA PRO A 145 -18.10 10.65 -15.44
C PRO A 145 -17.01 11.71 -15.15
N LEU A 146 -16.69 12.54 -16.15
CA LEU A 146 -15.59 13.53 -16.12
C LEU A 146 -14.17 12.91 -16.16
N SER A 147 -14.05 11.65 -16.54
CA SER A 147 -12.75 11.06 -16.87
C SER A 147 -12.27 11.58 -18.22
N VAL A 148 -11.00 11.99 -18.27
CA VAL A 148 -10.40 12.65 -19.45
C VAL A 148 -10.17 11.65 -20.59
N THR A 149 -10.01 10.36 -20.28
CA THR A 149 -9.93 9.28 -21.28
C THR A 149 -10.62 8.00 -20.76
N TYR A 150 -11.45 7.36 -21.60
CA TYR A 150 -12.29 6.19 -21.26
C TYR A 150 -11.61 4.82 -21.39
N LEU A 151 -10.35 4.79 -21.86
CA LEU A 151 -9.61 3.54 -22.04
C LEU A 151 -9.11 2.94 -20.72
#